data_AF-A0A7R8VFP6-F1
#
_entry.id   AF-A0A7R8VFP6-F1
#
_cell.length_a   1.000
_cell.length_b   1.000
_cell.length_c   1.000
_cell.angle_alpha   90.00
_cell.angle_beta   90.00
_cell.angle_gamma   90.00
#
_symmetry.space_group_name_H-M   'P 1'
#
loop_
_entity.id
_entity.type
_entity.pdbx_description
1 polymer ?
#
loop_
_entity_poly.entity_id
_entity_poly.type
_entity_poly.pdbx_seq_one_letter_code
_entity_poly.pdbx_strand_id
1 'polypeptide(L)'
;MMGLKYDHAKDIELKEEALSVYQQLQLIYDHLTHYQRINSSFSEMTSETVPLKEETLQTFKVGLLSETTQNLSTLVNQVLNQRSGRDQNSTDRSVELDEELLRTRDTMNTLQHELDKKIEELKQQTEVVVDLTSKLTIREAELASVTEERDQARADLMDTYLAQDEVVQKAREARDKAMSRKNMVEIQLAKTRVEMMQTSSQLMEAIQQKVGLSQQLEEWQSYMVPATSNSDVLPFGCCPTQNICLDSYAKPGCLRKG
;
A
#
# COMPACT_ATOMS: atom_id res chain seq x y z
N MET A 1 -46.73 117.70 43.94
CA MET A 1 -47.24 116.86 42.82
C MET A 1 -46.13 116.32 41.89
N MET A 2 -44.86 116.74 41.99
CA MET A 2 -43.76 116.24 41.14
C MET A 2 -43.03 114.98 41.65
N GLY A 3 -43.07 114.66 42.96
CA GLY A 3 -42.38 113.49 43.52
C GLY A 3 -42.96 112.14 43.07
N LEU A 4 -44.28 112.00 43.00
CA LEU A 4 -44.96 110.74 42.64
C LEU A 4 -44.78 110.33 41.16
N LYS A 5 -44.46 111.28 40.27
CA LYS A 5 -44.17 110.97 38.86
C LYS A 5 -42.74 110.44 38.65
N TYR A 6 -41.81 110.83 39.54
CA TYR A 6 -40.42 110.43 39.45
C TYR A 6 -40.21 108.99 39.93
N ASP A 7 -40.93 108.57 40.97
CA ASP A 7 -40.95 107.18 41.44
C ASP A 7 -41.63 106.24 40.45
N HIS A 8 -42.73 106.67 39.80
CA HIS A 8 -43.42 105.83 38.82
C HIS A 8 -42.60 105.61 37.53
N ALA A 9 -41.79 106.58 37.12
CA ALA A 9 -40.92 106.44 35.94
C ALA A 9 -39.78 105.43 36.18
N LYS A 10 -39.17 105.44 37.37
CA LYS A 10 -38.15 104.46 37.76
C LYS A 10 -38.70 103.05 37.94
N ASP A 11 -39.92 102.93 38.47
CA ASP A 11 -40.62 101.64 38.57
C ASP A 11 -40.94 101.03 37.19
N ILE A 12 -41.14 101.86 36.17
CA ILE A 12 -41.36 101.39 34.79
C ILE A 12 -40.04 100.93 34.18
N GLU A 13 -38.96 101.71 34.32
CA GLU A 13 -37.62 101.36 33.82
C GLU A 13 -37.10 100.06 34.44
N LEU A 14 -37.30 99.87 35.75
CA LEU A 14 -36.90 98.65 36.45
C LEU A 14 -37.74 97.43 36.03
N LYS A 15 -39.01 97.62 35.67
CA LYS A 15 -39.86 96.56 35.10
C LYS A 15 -39.45 96.19 33.68
N GLU A 16 -39.03 97.16 32.86
CA GLU A 16 -38.49 96.92 31.52
C GLU A 16 -37.19 96.12 31.58
N GLU A 17 -36.28 96.48 32.50
CA GLU A 17 -35.03 95.74 32.72
C GLU A 17 -35.29 94.32 33.23
N ALA A 18 -36.19 94.14 34.22
CA ALA A 18 -36.55 92.83 34.74
C ALA A 18 -37.22 91.92 33.68
N LEU A 19 -38.02 92.52 32.78
CA LEU A 19 -38.65 91.82 31.67
C LEU A 19 -37.62 91.41 30.60
N SER A 20 -36.62 92.26 30.34
CA SER A 20 -35.48 91.92 29.45
C SER A 20 -34.68 90.74 30.01
N VAL A 21 -34.35 90.76 31.30
CA VAL A 21 -33.63 89.66 31.97
C VAL A 21 -34.46 88.37 31.94
N TYR A 22 -35.77 88.45 32.17
CA TYR A 22 -36.67 87.30 32.05
C TYR A 22 -36.68 86.69 30.64
N GLN A 23 -36.79 87.52 29.60
CA GLN A 23 -36.74 87.07 28.20
C GLN A 23 -35.39 86.41 27.86
N GLN A 24 -34.27 86.99 28.33
CA GLN A 24 -32.95 86.40 28.14
C GLN A 24 -32.82 85.04 28.85
N LEU A 25 -33.34 84.92 30.08
CA LEU A 25 -33.33 83.67 30.83
C LEU A 25 -34.21 82.60 30.16
N GLN A 26 -35.36 82.98 29.59
CA GLN A 26 -36.20 82.07 28.81
C GLN A 26 -35.48 81.59 27.55
N LEU A 27 -34.82 82.47 26.80
CA LEU A 27 -34.01 82.08 25.64
C LEU A 27 -32.90 81.09 26.01
N ILE A 28 -32.22 81.31 27.14
CA ILE A 28 -31.19 80.40 27.63
C ILE A 28 -31.80 79.05 28.04
N TYR A 29 -32.96 79.05 28.70
CA TYR A 29 -33.68 77.84 29.08
C TYR A 29 -34.08 77.01 27.85
N ASP A 30 -34.60 77.67 26.81
CA ASP A 30 -34.97 77.03 25.55
C ASP A 30 -33.76 76.47 24.80
N HIS A 31 -32.64 77.19 24.79
CA HIS A 31 -31.40 76.72 24.20
C HIS A 31 -30.86 75.47 24.92
N LEU A 32 -30.89 75.46 26.25
CA LEU A 32 -30.39 74.33 27.05
C LEU A 32 -31.32 73.11 26.95
N THR A 33 -32.63 73.30 26.97
CA THR A 33 -33.62 72.21 26.76
C THR A 33 -33.51 71.61 25.36
N HIS A 34 -33.32 72.45 24.33
CA HIS A 34 -33.08 71.99 22.96
C HIS A 34 -31.77 71.20 22.84
N TYR A 35 -30.70 71.67 23.47
CA TYR A 35 -29.41 70.97 23.50
C TYR A 35 -29.51 69.60 24.20
N GLN A 36 -30.27 69.52 25.30
CA GLN A 36 -30.51 68.26 26.02
C GLN A 36 -31.30 67.26 25.16
N ARG A 37 -32.31 67.71 24.41
CA ARG A 37 -33.12 66.84 23.53
C ARG A 37 -32.30 66.21 22.40
N ILE A 38 -31.32 66.92 21.85
CA ILE A 38 -30.43 66.41 20.78
C ILE A 38 -29.42 65.39 21.32
N ASN A 39 -28.90 65.60 22.53
CA ASN A 39 -27.83 64.78 23.12
C ASN A 39 -28.33 63.65 24.03
N SER A 40 -29.61 63.67 24.40
CA SER A 40 -30.33 62.59 25.06
C SER A 40 -30.61 61.49 24.04
N SER A 41 -29.75 60.48 24.02
CA SER A 41 -29.92 59.29 23.19
C SER A 41 -31.20 58.55 23.59
N PHE A 42 -32.27 58.75 22.80
CA PHE A 42 -33.44 57.87 22.67
C PHE A 42 -34.22 57.58 23.97
N SER A 43 -35.23 58.40 24.31
CA SER A 43 -36.40 57.94 25.10
C SER A 43 -37.60 58.90 25.01
N GLU A 44 -38.70 58.33 24.49
CA GLU A 44 -40.14 58.62 24.57
C GLU A 44 -40.74 60.04 24.74
N MET A 45 -41.73 60.26 23.86
CA MET A 45 -42.80 61.25 23.87
C MET A 45 -43.53 61.34 25.22
N THR A 46 -43.54 62.54 25.80
CA THR A 46 -44.61 63.22 26.57
C THR A 46 -43.94 64.50 27.11
N SER A 47 -44.50 65.69 27.21
CA SER A 47 -45.75 66.29 26.75
C SER A 47 -45.46 67.80 26.65
N GLU A 48 -46.26 68.49 25.83
CA GLU A 48 -46.56 69.94 25.89
C GLU A 48 -45.39 70.93 25.98
N THR A 49 -45.02 71.45 24.81
CA THR A 49 -44.46 72.79 24.67
C THR A 49 -45.41 73.81 25.28
N VAL A 50 -45.06 74.38 26.43
CA VAL A 50 -45.69 75.63 26.89
C VAL A 50 -45.25 76.72 25.89
N PRO A 51 -46.15 77.27 25.06
CA PRO A 51 -45.77 78.26 24.08
C PRO A 51 -45.38 79.55 24.80
N LEU A 52 -44.38 80.23 24.22
CA LEU A 52 -43.93 81.57 24.56
C LEU A 52 -45.14 82.49 24.76
N LYS A 53 -45.53 82.75 26.02
CA LYS A 53 -46.42 83.87 26.33
C LYS A 53 -45.55 85.11 26.25
N GLU A 54 -45.77 85.90 25.21
CA GLU A 54 -45.20 87.23 25.05
C GLU A 54 -45.76 88.11 26.18
N GLU A 55 -45.08 88.10 27.32
CA GLU A 55 -45.50 88.86 28.48
C GLU A 55 -45.24 90.34 28.23
N THR A 56 -46.30 91.13 28.33
CA THR A 56 -46.24 92.58 28.26
C THR A 56 -46.08 93.15 29.67
N LEU A 57 -45.66 94.41 29.79
CA LEU A 57 -45.45 95.12 31.07
C LEU A 57 -46.64 95.04 32.06
N GLN A 58 -47.85 94.69 31.60
CA GLN A 58 -49.05 94.54 32.41
C GLN A 58 -49.25 93.12 33.00
N THR A 59 -48.60 92.10 32.43
CA THR A 59 -48.75 90.68 32.85
C THR A 59 -47.57 90.16 33.66
N PHE A 60 -46.48 90.93 33.75
CA PHE A 60 -45.29 90.59 34.51
C PHE A 60 -45.58 90.56 36.02
N LYS A 61 -45.73 89.36 36.58
CA LYS A 61 -46.01 89.12 38.00
C LYS A 61 -44.72 88.87 38.79
N VAL A 62 -44.70 89.36 40.03
CA VAL A 62 -43.67 89.03 41.02
C VAL A 62 -43.67 87.52 41.23
N GLY A 63 -42.57 86.85 40.88
CA GLY A 63 -42.40 85.40 41.02
C GLY A 63 -41.96 84.68 39.74
N LEU A 64 -42.25 85.22 38.55
CA LEU A 64 -41.93 84.56 37.27
C LEU A 64 -40.43 84.40 37.03
N LEU A 65 -39.65 85.42 37.40
CA LEU A 65 -38.18 85.36 37.33
C LEU A 65 -37.61 84.29 38.27
N SER A 66 -38.22 84.11 39.46
CA SER A 66 -37.81 83.08 40.42
C SER A 66 -38.14 81.68 39.92
N GLU A 67 -39.30 81.52 39.27
CA GLU A 67 -39.73 80.27 38.66
C GLU A 67 -38.82 79.88 37.50
N THR A 68 -38.51 80.80 36.58
CA THR A 68 -37.60 80.51 35.46
C THR A 68 -36.16 80.29 35.90
N THR A 69 -35.66 81.02 36.90
CA THR A 69 -34.33 80.74 37.48
C THR A 69 -34.29 79.40 38.21
N GLN A 70 -35.36 79.00 38.90
CA GLN A 70 -35.45 77.69 39.54
C GLN A 70 -35.53 76.55 38.52
N ASN A 71 -36.30 76.73 37.44
CA ASN A 71 -36.37 75.79 36.33
C ASN A 71 -35.04 75.68 35.57
N LEU A 72 -34.32 76.79 35.38
CA LEU A 72 -32.96 76.77 34.83
C LEU A 72 -32.00 76.03 35.75
N SER A 73 -32.05 76.26 37.06
CA SER A 73 -31.20 75.59 38.04
C SER A 73 -31.44 74.08 38.06
N THR A 74 -32.70 73.64 38.02
CA THR A 74 -33.02 72.20 37.95
C THR A 74 -32.52 71.59 36.65
N LEU A 75 -32.70 72.27 35.51
CA LEU A 75 -32.23 71.81 34.21
C LEU A 75 -30.69 71.73 34.14
N VAL A 76 -29.99 72.76 34.61
CA VAL A 76 -28.52 72.81 34.66
C VAL A 76 -27.98 71.68 35.53
N ASN A 77 -28.57 71.44 36.70
CA ASN A 77 -28.18 70.33 37.57
C ASN A 77 -28.46 68.96 36.92
N GLN A 78 -29.55 68.80 36.17
CA GLN A 78 -29.84 67.57 35.44
C GLN A 78 -28.80 67.30 34.33
N VAL A 79 -28.42 68.33 33.56
CA VAL A 79 -27.39 68.21 32.51
C VAL A 79 -26.02 67.90 33.12
N LEU A 80 -25.64 68.55 34.22
CA LEU A 80 -24.39 68.29 34.93
C LEU A 80 -24.32 66.88 35.53
N ASN A 81 -25.42 66.42 36.14
CA ASN A 81 -25.51 65.06 36.70
C ASN A 81 -25.46 63.98 35.61
N GLN A 82 -26.13 64.20 34.48
CA GLN A 82 -26.04 63.30 33.32
C GLN A 82 -24.63 63.22 32.77
N ARG A 83 -23.91 64.36 32.69
CA ARG A 83 -22.52 64.40 32.20
C ARG A 83 -21.55 63.66 33.14
N SER A 84 -21.71 63.89 34.44
CA SER A 84 -20.91 63.20 35.48
C SER A 84 -21.12 61.68 35.48
N GLY A 85 -22.37 61.21 35.29
CA GLY A 85 -22.67 59.78 35.17
C GLY A 85 -22.22 59.14 33.86
N ARG A 86 -22.17 59.90 32.76
CA ARG A 86 -21.76 59.41 31.43
C ARG A 86 -20.25 59.20 31.34
N ASP A 87 -19.45 60.03 32.01
CA ASP A 87 -17.99 59.86 32.06
C ASP A 87 -17.60 58.61 32.87
N GLN A 88 -18.30 58.30 33.97
CA GLN A 88 -18.06 57.08 34.74
C GLN A 88 -18.49 55.82 33.99
N ASN A 89 -19.71 55.79 33.42
CA ASN A 89 -20.20 54.63 32.67
C ASN A 89 -19.43 54.38 31.35
N SER A 90 -18.93 55.44 30.70
CA SER A 90 -18.12 55.27 29.48
C SER A 90 -16.72 54.72 29.79
N THR A 91 -16.14 55.12 30.92
CA THR A 91 -14.84 54.60 31.39
C THR A 91 -14.98 53.13 31.80
N ASP A 92 -16.02 52.77 32.54
CA ASP A 92 -16.29 51.39 32.99
C ASP A 92 -16.52 50.44 31.79
N ARG A 93 -17.30 50.88 30.80
CA ARG A 93 -17.51 50.15 29.53
C ARG A 93 -16.22 49.98 28.73
N SER A 94 -15.32 50.97 28.76
CA SER A 94 -14.02 50.89 28.09
C SER A 94 -13.11 49.85 28.75
N VAL A 95 -13.08 49.82 30.08
CA VAL A 95 -12.30 48.84 30.85
C VAL A 95 -12.82 47.42 30.61
N GLU A 96 -14.14 47.23 30.58
CA GLU A 96 -14.76 45.92 30.30
C GLU A 96 -14.40 45.41 28.89
N LEU A 97 -14.39 46.28 27.87
CA LEU A 97 -13.95 45.94 26.52
C LEU A 97 -12.46 45.62 26.44
N ASP A 98 -11.61 46.35 27.17
CA ASP A 98 -10.17 46.08 27.23
C ASP A 98 -9.89 44.72 27.91
N GLU A 99 -10.63 44.37 28.96
CA GLU A 99 -10.57 43.04 29.57
C GLU A 99 -11.02 41.93 28.61
N GLU A 100 -12.07 42.16 27.82
CA GLU A 100 -12.54 41.19 26.82
C GLU A 100 -11.52 41.03 25.67
N LEU A 101 -10.89 42.11 25.23
CA LEU A 101 -9.79 42.09 24.26
C LEU A 101 -8.57 41.33 24.79
N LEU A 102 -8.23 41.49 26.07
CA LEU A 102 -7.16 40.72 26.69
C LEU A 102 -7.51 39.24 26.76
N ARG A 103 -8.73 38.88 27.21
CA ARG A 103 -9.18 37.48 27.26
C ARG A 103 -9.18 36.83 25.89
N THR A 104 -9.67 37.52 24.86
CA THR A 104 -9.66 37.02 23.47
C THR A 104 -8.26 36.90 22.91
N ARG A 105 -7.36 37.83 23.26
CA ARG A 105 -5.94 37.73 22.91
C ARG A 105 -5.27 36.53 23.58
N ASP A 106 -5.57 36.28 24.85
CA ASP A 106 -5.03 35.15 25.59
C ASP A 106 -5.54 33.83 25.02
N THR A 107 -6.84 33.71 24.72
CA THR A 107 -7.38 32.51 24.06
C THR A 107 -6.81 32.30 22.67
N MET A 108 -6.61 33.38 21.89
CA MET A 108 -5.92 33.31 20.61
C MET A 108 -4.48 32.78 20.77
N ASN A 109 -3.74 33.28 21.77
CA ASN A 109 -2.38 32.80 22.04
C ASN A 109 -2.36 31.33 22.46
N THR A 110 -3.32 30.88 23.29
CA THR A 110 -3.42 29.46 23.68
C THR A 110 -3.73 28.58 22.48
N LEU A 111 -4.66 28.99 21.61
CA LEU A 111 -5.01 28.24 20.41
C LEU A 111 -3.84 28.19 19.42
N GLN A 112 -3.08 29.29 19.29
CA GLN A 112 -1.87 29.32 18.47
C GLN A 112 -0.83 28.31 18.98
N HIS A 113 -0.61 28.26 20.30
CA HIS A 113 0.31 27.29 20.88
C HIS A 113 -0.14 25.84 20.70
N GLU A 114 -1.45 25.57 20.83
CA GLU A 114 -2.01 24.24 20.55
C GLU A 114 -1.86 23.85 19.08
N LEU A 115 -2.06 24.79 18.16
CA LEU A 115 -1.85 24.57 16.73
C LEU A 115 -0.38 24.23 16.43
N ASP A 116 0.56 24.97 17.00
CA ASP A 116 2.00 24.72 16.82
C ASP A 116 2.38 23.33 17.35
N LYS A 117 1.84 22.94 18.51
CA LYS A 117 2.04 21.58 19.06
C LYS A 117 1.48 20.51 18.12
N LYS A 118 0.28 20.73 17.56
CA LYS A 118 -0.34 19.78 16.61
C LYS A 118 0.45 19.68 15.31
N ILE A 119 1.01 20.78 14.82
CA ILE A 119 1.89 20.79 13.65
C ILE A 119 3.14 19.94 13.93
N GLU A 120 3.73 20.06 15.12
CA GLU A 120 4.92 19.28 15.47
C GLU A 120 4.61 17.78 15.63
N GLU A 121 3.47 17.43 16.25
CA GLU A 121 2.98 16.05 16.31
C GLU A 121 2.76 15.47 14.91
N LEU A 122 2.17 16.23 13.99
CA LEU A 122 1.95 15.82 12.60
C LEU A 122 3.26 15.62 11.85
N LYS A 123 4.28 16.45 12.08
CA LYS A 123 5.62 16.26 11.48
C LYS A 123 6.27 14.97 11.96
N GLN A 124 6.23 14.70 13.26
CA GLN A 124 6.77 13.46 13.82
C GLN A 124 6.07 12.22 13.27
N GLN A 125 4.73 12.27 13.17
CA GLN A 125 3.97 11.18 12.55
C GLN A 125 4.33 11.01 11.07
N THR A 126 4.52 12.11 10.33
CA THR A 126 4.93 12.07 8.93
C THR A 126 6.30 11.42 8.77
N GLU A 127 7.27 11.74 9.63
CA GLU A 127 8.60 11.12 9.62
C GLU A 127 8.53 9.61 9.89
N VAL A 128 7.72 9.18 10.86
CA VAL A 128 7.50 7.76 11.14
C VAL A 128 6.86 7.05 9.94
N VAL A 129 5.87 7.67 9.29
CA VAL A 129 5.25 7.12 8.08
C VAL A 129 6.27 6.95 6.97
N VAL A 130 7.16 7.93 6.76
CA VAL A 130 8.22 7.85 5.75
C VAL A 130 9.21 6.73 6.07
N ASP A 131 9.68 6.61 7.32
CA ASP A 131 10.58 5.52 7.75
C ASP A 131 9.94 4.14 7.57
N LEU A 132 8.69 3.97 8.00
CA LEU A 132 7.95 2.71 7.82
C LEU A 132 7.74 2.38 6.35
N THR A 133 7.44 3.38 5.52
CA THR A 133 7.30 3.19 4.07
C THR A 133 8.62 2.75 3.45
N SER A 134 9.75 3.36 3.84
CA SER A 134 11.08 2.94 3.39
C SER A 134 11.42 1.52 3.84
N LYS A 135 11.04 1.11 5.05
CA LYS A 135 11.24 -0.26 5.51
C LYS A 135 10.38 -1.24 4.73
N LEU A 136 9.12 -0.89 4.45
CA LEU A 136 8.21 -1.71 3.66
C LEU A 136 8.79 -1.97 2.26
N THR A 137 9.24 -0.93 1.56
CA THR A 137 9.78 -1.07 0.20
C THR A 137 11.02 -1.96 0.15
N ILE A 138 11.92 -1.86 1.15
CA ILE A 138 13.08 -2.75 1.26
C ILE A 138 12.62 -4.20 1.46
N ARG A 139 11.67 -4.44 2.37
CA ARG A 139 11.17 -5.80 2.62
C ARG A 139 10.42 -6.39 1.43
N GLU A 140 9.69 -5.58 0.67
CA GLU A 140 9.05 -6.00 -0.57
C GLU A 140 10.09 -6.43 -1.62
N ALA A 141 11.18 -5.68 -1.76
CA ALA A 141 12.28 -6.02 -2.66
C ALA A 141 13.01 -7.31 -2.22
N GLU A 142 13.29 -7.47 -0.92
CA GLU A 142 13.88 -8.70 -0.37
C GLU A 142 12.96 -9.91 -0.61
N LEU A 143 11.65 -9.77 -0.37
CA LEU A 143 10.68 -10.83 -0.63
C LEU A 143 10.64 -11.20 -2.11
N ALA A 144 10.62 -10.21 -3.01
CA ALA A 144 10.66 -10.46 -4.44
C ALA A 144 11.93 -11.25 -4.85
N SER A 145 13.10 -10.83 -4.36
CA SER A 145 14.37 -11.52 -4.61
C SER A 145 14.35 -12.97 -4.12
N VAL A 146 13.86 -13.21 -2.89
CA VAL A 146 13.78 -14.56 -2.33
C VAL A 146 12.78 -15.43 -3.10
N THR A 147 11.67 -14.85 -3.57
CA THR A 147 10.72 -15.60 -4.40
C THR A 147 11.32 -15.99 -5.75
N GLU A 148 12.10 -15.10 -6.36
CA GLU A 148 12.81 -15.37 -7.62
C GLU A 148 13.85 -16.47 -7.45
N GLU A 149 14.69 -16.40 -6.41
CA GLU A 149 15.68 -17.43 -6.10
C GLU A 149 15.03 -18.80 -5.86
N ARG A 150 13.92 -18.84 -5.10
CA ARG A 150 13.15 -20.06 -4.87
C ARG A 150 12.62 -20.64 -6.18
N ASP A 151 12.06 -19.79 -7.04
CA ASP A 151 11.45 -20.24 -8.29
C ASP A 151 12.50 -20.72 -9.28
N GLN A 152 13.66 -20.07 -9.33
CA GLN A 152 14.82 -20.55 -10.08
C GLN A 152 15.31 -21.91 -9.57
N ALA A 153 15.49 -22.06 -8.25
CA ALA A 153 15.92 -23.34 -7.67
C ALA A 153 14.90 -24.47 -7.94
N ARG A 154 13.61 -24.16 -7.95
CA ARG A 154 12.56 -25.13 -8.32
C ARG A 154 12.63 -25.52 -9.80
N ALA A 155 12.86 -24.56 -10.69
CA ALA A 155 13.05 -24.83 -12.12
C ALA A 155 14.27 -25.72 -12.35
N ASP A 156 15.41 -25.39 -11.73
CA ASP A 156 16.64 -26.18 -11.83
C ASP A 156 16.46 -27.62 -11.30
N LEU A 157 15.72 -27.79 -10.20
CA LEU A 157 15.38 -29.12 -9.67
C LEU A 157 14.49 -29.91 -10.62
N MET A 158 13.53 -29.26 -11.28
CA MET A 158 12.67 -29.91 -12.27
C MET A 158 13.48 -30.33 -13.51
N ASP A 159 14.35 -29.47 -14.00
CA ASP A 159 15.22 -29.75 -15.15
C ASP A 159 16.20 -30.89 -14.86
N THR A 160 16.81 -30.90 -13.67
CA THR A 160 17.71 -31.99 -13.26
C THR A 160 16.98 -33.30 -13.08
N TYR A 161 15.75 -33.30 -12.55
CA TYR A 161 14.93 -34.50 -12.43
C TYR A 161 14.56 -35.07 -13.81
N LEU A 162 14.11 -34.23 -14.75
CA LEU A 162 13.81 -34.64 -16.12
C LEU A 162 15.04 -35.21 -16.82
N ALA A 163 16.21 -34.58 -16.66
CA ALA A 163 17.47 -35.07 -17.21
C ALA A 163 17.88 -36.43 -16.62
N GLN A 164 17.71 -36.62 -15.31
CA GLN A 164 18.00 -37.91 -14.65
C GLN A 164 17.05 -39.02 -15.14
N ASP A 165 15.76 -38.73 -15.26
CA ASP A 165 14.78 -39.69 -15.78
C ASP A 165 15.11 -40.12 -17.21
N GLU A 166 15.53 -39.18 -18.07
CA GLU A 166 15.98 -39.50 -19.43
C GLU A 166 17.23 -40.41 -19.43
N VAL A 167 18.20 -40.14 -18.54
CA VAL A 167 19.41 -40.97 -18.40
C VAL A 167 19.05 -42.38 -17.91
N VAL A 168 18.18 -42.49 -16.91
CA VAL A 168 17.70 -43.78 -16.38
C VAL A 168 16.96 -44.57 -17.47
N GLN A 169 16.12 -43.90 -18.26
CA GLN A 169 15.40 -44.51 -19.35
C GLN A 169 16.35 -45.05 -20.43
N LYS A 170 17.33 -44.26 -20.88
CA LYS A 170 18.36 -44.71 -21.83
C LYS A 170 19.17 -45.90 -21.29
N ALA A 171 19.51 -45.89 -20.00
CA ALA A 171 20.24 -47.00 -19.38
C ALA A 171 19.41 -48.29 -19.35
N ARG A 172 18.10 -48.20 -19.07
CA ARG A 172 17.17 -49.35 -19.14
C ARG A 172 17.08 -49.90 -20.55
N GLU A 173 16.90 -49.05 -21.56
CA GLU A 173 16.85 -49.46 -22.96
C GLU A 173 18.14 -50.14 -23.42
N ALA A 174 19.31 -49.62 -23.02
CA ALA A 174 20.59 -50.22 -23.33
C ALA A 174 20.74 -51.62 -22.71
N ARG A 175 20.34 -51.77 -21.43
CA ARG A 175 20.31 -53.05 -20.73
C ARG A 175 19.37 -54.03 -21.43
N ASP A 176 18.16 -53.61 -21.77
CA ASP A 176 17.15 -54.48 -22.39
C ASP A 176 17.61 -54.96 -23.77
N LYS A 177 18.25 -54.08 -24.55
CA LYS A 177 18.88 -54.44 -25.82
C LYS A 177 20.02 -55.46 -25.64
N ALA A 178 20.84 -55.29 -24.61
CA ALA A 178 21.91 -56.24 -24.29
C ALA A 178 21.36 -57.60 -23.83
N MET A 179 20.33 -57.60 -22.98
CA MET A 179 19.65 -58.83 -22.53
C MET A 179 18.98 -59.56 -23.70
N SER A 180 18.33 -58.85 -24.62
CA SER A 180 17.74 -59.43 -25.83
C SER A 180 18.80 -60.12 -26.69
N ARG A 181 19.95 -59.48 -26.90
CA ARG A 181 21.10 -60.08 -27.61
C ARG A 181 21.64 -61.32 -26.90
N LYS A 182 21.80 -61.26 -25.57
CA LYS A 182 22.26 -62.39 -24.77
C LYS A 182 21.30 -63.58 -24.91
N ASN A 183 20.00 -63.35 -24.72
CA ASN A 183 18.97 -64.38 -24.82
C ASN A 183 18.93 -64.99 -26.23
N MET A 184 19.07 -64.18 -27.28
CA MET A 184 19.15 -64.67 -28.66
C MET A 184 20.34 -65.62 -28.84
N VAL A 185 21.53 -65.24 -28.36
CA VAL A 185 22.73 -66.09 -28.44
C VAL A 185 22.55 -67.37 -27.62
N GLU A 186 21.97 -67.29 -26.43
CA GLU A 186 21.66 -68.46 -25.58
C GLU A 186 20.70 -69.43 -26.27
N ILE A 187 19.67 -68.93 -26.94
CA ILE A 187 18.74 -69.75 -27.74
C ILE A 187 19.49 -70.43 -28.91
N GLN A 188 20.32 -69.69 -29.65
CA GLN A 188 21.09 -70.28 -30.75
C GLN A 188 22.11 -71.32 -30.26
N LEU A 189 22.72 -71.09 -29.10
CA LEU A 189 23.63 -72.05 -28.47
C LEU A 189 22.90 -73.33 -28.05
N ALA A 190 21.70 -73.20 -27.47
CA ALA A 190 20.87 -74.36 -27.14
C ALA A 190 20.50 -75.16 -28.39
N LYS A 191 20.12 -74.47 -29.47
CA LYS A 191 19.79 -75.09 -30.76
C LYS A 191 20.97 -75.86 -31.36
N THR A 192 22.15 -75.24 -31.44
CA THR A 192 23.36 -75.90 -31.98
C THR A 192 23.80 -77.10 -31.14
N ARG A 193 23.61 -77.06 -29.81
CA ARG A 193 23.84 -78.23 -28.94
C ARG A 193 22.90 -79.40 -29.28
N VAL A 194 21.62 -79.12 -29.52
CA VAL A 194 20.65 -80.15 -29.94
C VAL A 194 21.04 -80.74 -31.30
N GLU A 195 21.41 -79.90 -32.26
CA GLU A 195 21.87 -80.34 -33.59
C GLU A 195 23.14 -81.22 -33.50
N MET A 196 24.09 -80.86 -32.63
CA MET A 196 25.28 -81.68 -32.37
C MET A 196 24.92 -83.05 -31.78
N MET A 197 24.00 -83.10 -30.82
CA MET A 197 23.56 -84.37 -30.23
C MET A 197 22.85 -85.24 -31.28
N GLN A 198 22.01 -84.65 -32.13
CA GLN A 198 21.30 -85.36 -33.19
C GLN A 198 22.28 -85.93 -34.24
N THR A 199 23.23 -85.12 -34.72
CA THR A 199 24.25 -85.56 -35.68
C THR A 199 25.16 -86.64 -35.08
N SER A 200 25.49 -86.55 -33.79
CA SER A 200 26.21 -87.60 -33.08
C SER A 200 25.44 -88.92 -33.04
N SER A 201 24.12 -88.87 -32.80
CA SER A 201 23.27 -90.07 -32.82
C SER A 201 23.23 -90.69 -34.22
N GLN A 202 23.03 -89.87 -35.26
CA GLN A 202 23.02 -90.32 -36.65
C GLN A 202 24.35 -90.97 -37.06
N LEU A 203 25.48 -90.41 -36.63
CA LEU A 203 26.79 -90.99 -36.88
C LEU A 203 26.94 -92.37 -36.21
N MET A 204 26.49 -92.50 -34.96
CA MET A 204 26.52 -93.78 -34.24
C MET A 204 25.67 -94.85 -34.94
N GLU A 205 24.47 -94.48 -35.39
CA GLU A 205 23.60 -95.37 -36.17
C GLU A 205 24.27 -95.81 -37.49
N ALA A 206 24.87 -94.87 -38.23
CA ALA A 206 25.58 -95.18 -39.47
C ALA A 206 26.79 -96.11 -39.25
N ILE A 207 27.53 -95.93 -38.15
CA ILE A 207 28.62 -96.82 -37.75
C ILE A 207 28.08 -98.22 -37.45
N GLN A 208 27.00 -98.33 -36.67
CA GLN A 208 26.37 -99.61 -36.35
C GLN A 208 25.90 -100.33 -37.61
N GLN A 209 25.25 -99.61 -38.54
CA GLN A 209 24.86 -100.16 -39.84
C GLN A 209 26.06 -100.64 -40.66
N LYS A 210 27.13 -99.84 -40.75
CA LYS A 210 28.37 -100.22 -41.45
C LYS A 210 29.00 -101.48 -40.85
N VAL A 211 29.09 -101.56 -39.52
CA VAL A 211 29.64 -102.73 -38.82
C VAL A 211 28.78 -103.97 -39.10
N GLY A 212 27.46 -103.86 -38.99
CA GLY A 212 26.54 -104.96 -39.28
C GLY A 212 26.64 -105.48 -40.72
N LEU A 213 26.69 -104.59 -41.71
CA LEU A 213 26.90 -104.97 -43.11
C LEU A 213 28.28 -105.59 -43.36
N SER A 214 29.32 -105.10 -42.67
CA SER A 214 30.68 -105.67 -42.77
C SER A 214 30.70 -107.11 -42.25
N GLN A 215 30.05 -107.37 -41.12
CA GLN A 215 29.89 -108.72 -40.56
C GLN A 215 29.13 -109.64 -41.51
N GLN A 216 28.01 -109.18 -42.07
CA GLN A 216 27.26 -109.95 -43.08
C GLN A 216 28.14 -110.28 -44.29
N LEU A 217 28.93 -109.33 -44.78
CA LEU A 217 29.84 -109.56 -45.91
C LEU A 217 30.89 -110.62 -45.59
N GLU A 218 31.48 -110.58 -44.39
CA GLU A 218 32.42 -111.61 -43.91
C GLU A 218 31.75 -112.99 -43.87
N GLU A 219 30.51 -113.09 -43.39
CA GLU A 219 29.73 -114.33 -43.41
C GLU A 219 29.51 -114.83 -44.85
N TRP A 220 29.05 -113.98 -45.77
CA TRP A 220 28.86 -114.33 -47.18
C TRP A 220 30.15 -114.80 -47.85
N GLN A 221 31.28 -114.13 -47.59
CA GLN A 221 32.59 -114.56 -48.09
C GLN A 221 32.96 -115.95 -47.56
N SER A 222 32.69 -116.24 -46.28
CA SER A 222 32.92 -117.57 -45.71
C SER A 222 32.06 -118.67 -46.35
N TYR A 223 30.85 -118.36 -46.85
CA TYR A 223 30.00 -119.33 -47.55
C TYR A 223 30.35 -119.49 -49.03
N MET A 224 30.83 -118.43 -49.68
CA MET A 224 31.15 -118.42 -51.12
C MET A 224 32.54 -118.96 -51.44
N VAL A 225 33.45 -119.04 -50.46
CA VAL A 225 34.72 -119.75 -50.61
C VAL A 225 34.50 -121.22 -50.23
N PRO A 226 34.27 -122.15 -51.17
CA PRO A 226 34.32 -123.56 -50.86
C PRO A 226 35.72 -123.88 -50.33
N ALA A 227 35.82 -124.78 -49.35
CA ALA A 227 37.07 -125.35 -48.90
C ALA A 227 37.75 -126.11 -50.07
N THR A 228 38.40 -125.37 -50.98
CA THR A 228 39.37 -125.92 -51.91
C THR A 228 40.60 -126.22 -51.10
N SER A 229 40.73 -127.50 -50.75
CA SER A 229 41.99 -128.10 -50.36
C SER A 229 43.08 -127.71 -51.35
N ASN A 230 44.17 -127.18 -50.80
CA ASN A 230 45.54 -127.25 -51.27
C ASN A 230 45.96 -126.59 -52.60
N SER A 231 47.15 -126.00 -52.47
CA SER A 231 48.19 -125.71 -53.46
C SER A 231 48.06 -124.38 -54.21
N ASP A 232 48.96 -123.46 -53.84
CA ASP A 232 49.74 -122.55 -54.70
C ASP A 232 48.96 -121.68 -55.70
N VAL A 233 49.07 -120.34 -55.67
CA VAL A 233 50.18 -119.61 -56.30
C VAL A 233 50.18 -118.15 -55.81
N LEU A 234 51.33 -117.76 -55.26
CA LEU A 234 52.12 -116.50 -55.30
C LEU A 234 51.59 -115.16 -55.90
N PRO A 235 52.27 -114.03 -55.55
CA PRO A 235 51.68 -112.71 -55.39
C PRO A 235 51.91 -111.77 -56.59
N PHE A 236 50.94 -110.89 -56.83
CA PHE A 236 51.05 -109.67 -57.62
C PHE A 236 50.26 -108.59 -56.86
N GLY A 237 50.67 -107.35 -56.68
CA GLY A 237 51.76 -106.54 -57.18
C GLY A 237 51.53 -105.11 -56.63
N CYS A 238 52.60 -104.34 -56.50
CA CYS A 238 52.65 -103.02 -55.85
C CYS A 238 51.70 -101.92 -56.37
N CYS A 239 51.19 -101.12 -55.40
CA CYS A 239 51.13 -99.63 -55.33
C CYS A 239 50.26 -98.82 -56.34
N PRO A 240 49.75 -97.61 -55.98
CA PRO A 240 50.37 -96.65 -55.05
C PRO A 240 49.46 -95.91 -54.05
N THR A 241 50.15 -95.44 -53.02
CA THR A 241 49.87 -94.34 -52.08
C THR A 241 49.06 -93.19 -52.72
N GLN A 242 47.87 -92.91 -52.18
CA GLN A 242 47.19 -91.63 -52.40
C GLN A 242 47.46 -90.70 -51.22
N ASN A 243 47.99 -89.54 -51.60
CA ASN A 243 48.43 -88.43 -50.78
C ASN A 243 47.41 -88.02 -49.71
N ILE A 244 47.90 -87.99 -48.46
CA ILE A 244 47.36 -87.15 -47.39
C ILE A 244 47.89 -85.74 -47.65
N CYS A 245 47.08 -84.89 -48.30
CA CYS A 245 47.24 -83.44 -48.19
C CYS A 245 46.44 -82.96 -46.99
N LEU A 246 47.11 -82.84 -45.85
CA LEU A 246 46.69 -81.98 -44.76
C LEU A 246 46.96 -80.54 -45.20
N ASP A 247 45.90 -79.80 -45.59
CA ASP A 247 45.98 -78.36 -45.76
C ASP A 247 44.87 -77.65 -45.01
N SER A 248 45.29 -76.60 -44.28
CA SER A 248 44.50 -75.48 -43.74
C SER A 248 43.70 -75.68 -42.45
N TYR A 249 44.43 -75.73 -41.32
CA TYR A 249 44.00 -75.04 -40.09
C TYR A 249 44.32 -73.54 -40.21
N ALA A 250 43.35 -72.74 -40.66
CA ALA A 250 43.40 -71.29 -40.53
C ALA A 250 42.99 -70.88 -39.10
N LYS A 251 43.96 -70.43 -38.29
CA LYS A 251 43.72 -69.69 -37.05
C LYS A 251 43.21 -68.28 -37.39
N PRO A 252 42.09 -67.80 -36.82
CA PRO A 252 41.76 -66.38 -36.81
C PRO A 252 42.36 -65.74 -35.55
N GLY A 253 43.24 -64.75 -35.72
CA GLY A 253 43.82 -64.02 -34.61
C GLY A 253 44.52 -62.73 -35.01
N CYS A 254 43.90 -61.61 -34.58
CA CYS A 254 44.47 -60.28 -34.32
C CYS A 254 44.44 -59.18 -35.41
N LEU A 255 43.53 -58.24 -35.16
CA LEU A 255 43.73 -56.78 -35.08
C LEU A 255 44.07 -55.97 -36.35
N ARG A 256 43.11 -55.13 -36.76
CA ARG A 256 43.33 -53.67 -36.80
C ARG A 256 42.02 -52.90 -36.66
N LYS A 257 41.96 -52.09 -35.60
CA LYS A 257 41.04 -50.96 -35.46
C LYS A 257 41.42 -49.89 -36.49
N GLY A 258 40.41 -49.39 -37.19
CA GLY A 258 40.34 -48.07 -37.80
C GLY A 258 39.00 -47.50 -37.39
#